data_AF-A0A7S4C2R1-F1
#
_entry.id   AF-A0A7S4C2R1-F1
#
_cell.length_a   1.000
_cell.length_b   1.000
_cell.length_c   1.000
_cell.angle_alpha   90.00
_cell.angle_beta   90.00
_cell.angle_gamma   90.00
#
_symmetry.space_group_name_H-M   'P 1'
#
loop_
_entity.id
_entity.type
_entity.pdbx_description
1 polymer ?
#
loop_
_entity_poly.entity_id
_entity_poly.type
_entity_poly.pdbx_seq_one_letter_code
_entity_poly.pdbx_strand_id
1 'polypeptide(L)'
;FLRWATQLIALLNEPHGSVAANVLTRLANIYPQALLFPFRLSYPQLSDKAQTLPSATSRALALMADELRSPVADSLVAAFEDLTNPELRIKDVCTEARAC
;
A
#
# COMPACT_ATOMS: atom_id res chain seq x y z
N PHE A 1 -9.64 8.66 12.17
CA PHE A 1 -8.36 8.31 11.53
C PHE A 1 -8.49 7.72 10.13
N LEU A 2 -9.51 6.88 9.85
CA LEU A 2 -9.70 6.25 8.53
C LEU A 2 -9.67 7.21 7.33
N ARG A 3 -10.29 8.40 7.44
CA ARG A 3 -10.23 9.45 6.39
C ARG A 3 -8.80 9.87 6.02
N TRP A 4 -7.86 9.73 6.96
CA TRP A 4 -6.46 10.10 6.81
C TRP A 4 -5.54 8.88 6.67
N ALA A 5 -6.08 7.70 6.36
CA ALA A 5 -5.31 6.45 6.34
C ALA A 5 -4.15 6.52 5.34
N THR A 6 -4.36 7.09 4.15
CA THR A 6 -3.31 7.25 3.13
C THR A 6 -2.16 8.12 3.62
N GLN A 7 -2.46 9.25 4.29
CA GLN A 7 -1.43 10.13 4.86
C GLN A 7 -0.69 9.47 6.02
N LEU A 8 -1.40 8.72 6.87
CA LEU A 8 -0.77 7.97 7.97
C LEU A 8 0.16 6.88 7.45
N ILE A 9 -0.24 6.19 6.39
CA ILE A 9 0.59 5.16 5.73
C ILE A 9 1.82 5.80 5.09
N ALA A 10 1.67 6.94 4.41
CA ALA A 10 2.81 7.68 3.86
C ALA A 10 3.82 8.11 4.93
N LEU A 11 3.34 8.47 6.13
CA LEU A 11 4.14 8.83 7.29
C LEU A 11 5.07 7.70 7.78
N LEU A 12 4.81 6.45 7.41
CA LEU A 12 5.69 5.32 7.74
C LEU A 12 7.08 5.45 7.11
N ASN A 13 7.22 6.23 6.02
CA ASN A 13 8.51 6.52 5.38
C ASN A 13 9.34 7.57 6.12
N GLU A 14 8.75 8.28 7.09
CA GLU A 14 9.42 9.37 7.79
C GLU A 14 10.09 8.89 9.09
N PRO A 15 11.10 9.62 9.61
CA PRO A 15 11.80 9.26 10.85
C PRO A 15 10.87 9.08 12.06
N HIS A 16 9.74 9.80 12.07
CA HIS A 16 8.74 9.78 13.13
C HIS A 16 7.59 8.79 12.87
N GLY A 17 7.69 7.96 11.83
CA GLY A 17 6.66 7.02 11.40
C GLY A 17 6.31 5.93 12.41
N SER A 18 7.14 5.72 13.44
CA SER A 18 6.88 4.74 14.51
C SER A 18 5.59 5.02 15.30
N VAL A 19 5.20 6.30 15.43
CA VAL A 19 3.94 6.68 16.09
C VAL A 19 2.74 6.27 15.22
N ALA A 20 2.83 6.51 13.91
CA ALA A 20 1.80 6.13 12.95
C ALA A 20 1.66 4.60 12.86
N ALA A 21 2.76 3.86 12.93
CA ALA A 21 2.78 2.40 12.89
C ALA A 21 1.88 1.76 13.96
N ASN A 22 1.92 2.27 15.20
CA ASN A 22 1.08 1.75 16.28
C ASN A 22 -0.42 1.98 16.02
N VAL A 23 -0.78 3.16 15.50
CA VAL A 23 -2.16 3.50 15.18
C VAL A 23 -2.65 2.66 13.99
N LEU A 24 -1.84 2.53 12.95
CA LEU A 24 -2.17 1.76 11.75
C LEU A 24 -2.32 0.27 12.06
N THR A 25 -1.47 -0.30 12.91
CA THR A 25 -1.60 -1.70 13.33
C THR A 25 -2.93 -1.95 14.04
N ARG A 26 -3.36 -1.03 14.93
CA ARG A 26 -4.69 -1.13 15.56
C ARG A 26 -5.82 -0.98 14.54
N LEU A 27 -5.68 -0.07 13.58
CA LEU A 27 -6.69 0.12 12.55
C LEU A 27 -6.77 -1.08 11.59
N ALA A 28 -5.66 -1.72 11.26
CA ALA A 28 -5.62 -2.93 10.46
C ALA A 28 -6.41 -4.06 11.13
N ASN A 29 -6.29 -4.21 12.45
CA ASN A 29 -7.03 -5.23 13.20
C ASN A 29 -8.54 -4.95 13.29
N ILE A 30 -8.95 -3.68 13.43
CA ILE A 30 -10.37 -3.33 13.63
C ILE A 30 -11.10 -3.14 12.29
N TYR A 31 -10.43 -2.55 11.31
CA TYR A 31 -10.99 -2.16 10.00
C TYR A 31 -10.05 -2.56 8.84
N PRO A 32 -9.74 -3.86 8.66
CA PRO A 32 -8.76 -4.32 7.68
C PRO A 32 -9.13 -3.90 6.24
N GLN A 33 -10.40 -4.02 5.88
CA GLN A 33 -10.91 -3.70 4.55
C GLN A 33 -10.69 -2.22 4.16
N ALA A 34 -10.72 -1.31 5.15
CA ALA A 34 -10.54 0.11 4.88
C ALA A 34 -9.07 0.50 4.68
N LEU A 35 -8.13 -0.28 5.22
CA LEU A 35 -6.69 -0.06 5.04
C LEU A 35 -6.11 -0.83 3.86
N LEU A 36 -6.77 -1.90 3.41
CA LEU A 36 -6.29 -2.79 2.37
C LEU A 36 -5.75 -2.06 1.13
N PHE A 37 -6.58 -1.26 0.46
CA PHE A 37 -6.19 -0.58 -0.77
C PHE A 37 -5.17 0.55 -0.54
N PRO A 38 -5.37 1.48 0.44
CA PRO A 38 -4.36 2.47 0.79
C PRO A 38 -2.99 1.86 1.08
N PHE A 39 -2.95 0.76 1.84
CA PHE A 39 -1.72 0.08 2.20
C PHE A 39 -1.08 -0.57 0.98
N ARG A 40 -1.85 -1.32 0.19
CA ARG A 40 -1.36 -2.00 -1.02
C ARG A 40 -0.73 -1.03 -2.03
N LEU A 41 -1.32 0.15 -2.21
CA LEU A 41 -0.79 1.17 -3.12
C LEU A 41 0.57 1.69 -2.67
N SER A 42 0.76 1.91 -1.36
CA SER A 42 2.01 2.44 -0.81
C SER A 42 3.04 1.35 -0.47
N TYR A 43 2.64 0.08 -0.41
CA TYR A 43 3.48 -1.02 0.06
C TYR A 43 4.78 -1.20 -0.74
N PRO A 44 4.81 -1.15 -2.08
CA PRO A 44 6.06 -1.32 -2.84
C PRO A 44 7.11 -0.26 -2.46
N GLN A 45 6.68 1.01 -2.38
CA GLN A 45 7.55 2.14 -2.03
C GLN A 45 8.05 2.05 -0.58
N LEU A 46 7.21 1.51 0.32
CA LEU A 46 7.56 1.27 1.72
C LEU A 46 8.50 0.07 1.87
N SER A 47 8.30 -1.00 1.10
CA SER A 47 9.13 -2.21 1.16
C SER A 47 10.55 -1.95 0.66
N ASP A 48 10.71 -1.12 -0.37
CA ASP A 48 12.03 -0.74 -0.89
C ASP A 48 12.87 0.00 0.16
N LYS A 49 12.20 0.76 1.04
CA LYS A 49 12.83 1.51 2.14
C LYS A 49 12.85 0.74 3.46
N ALA A 50 12.35 -0.49 3.52
CA ALA A 50 12.18 -1.21 4.78
C ALA A 50 13.49 -1.40 5.57
N GLN A 51 14.63 -1.47 4.87
CA GLN A 51 15.96 -1.61 5.48
C GLN A 51 16.48 -0.34 6.17
N THR A 52 16.00 0.84 5.77
CA THR A 52 16.41 2.13 6.36
C THR A 52 15.45 2.60 7.46
N LEU A 53 14.29 1.95 7.59
CA LEU A 53 13.30 2.27 8.60
C LEU A 53 13.72 1.77 10.00
N PRO A 54 13.26 2.44 11.06
CA PRO A 54 13.38 1.93 12.42
C PRO A 54 12.81 0.51 12.55
N SER A 55 13.48 -0.37 13.30
CA SER A 55 13.11 -1.79 13.46
C SER A 55 11.66 -2.02 13.93
N ALA A 56 11.13 -1.11 14.73
CA ALA A 56 9.74 -1.16 15.18
C ALA A 56 8.75 -0.92 14.03
N THR A 57 9.05 0.02 13.14
CA THR A 57 8.23 0.38 11.98
C THR A 57 8.28 -0.72 10.92
N SER A 58 9.46 -1.28 10.63
CA SER A 58 9.59 -2.38 9.67
C SER A 58 8.86 -3.64 10.15
N ARG A 59 8.91 -3.95 11.45
CA ARG A 59 8.11 -5.04 12.03
C ARG A 59 6.61 -4.81 11.90
N ALA A 60 6.14 -3.59 12.18
CA ALA A 60 4.73 -3.25 12.00
C ALA A 60 4.29 -3.35 10.54
N LEU A 61 5.14 -2.91 9.60
CA LEU A 61 4.90 -3.05 8.16
C LEU A 61 4.71 -4.52 7.76
N ALA A 62 5.59 -5.41 8.24
CA ALA A 62 5.51 -6.84 7.96
C ALA A 62 4.23 -7.47 8.53
N LEU A 63 3.86 -7.11 9.77
CA LEU A 63 2.61 -7.58 10.39
C LEU A 63 1.37 -7.09 9.63
N MET A 64 1.33 -5.82 9.23
CA MET A 64 0.24 -5.27 8.44
C MET A 64 0.14 -5.91 7.05
N ALA A 65 1.28 -6.25 6.42
CA ALA A 65 1.29 -6.91 5.13
C ALA A 65 0.70 -8.32 5.18
N ASP A 66 0.90 -9.03 6.30
CA ASP A 66 0.29 -10.35 6.52
C ASP A 66 -1.21 -10.22 6.84
N GLU A 67 -1.58 -9.36 7.77
CA GLU A 67 -2.97 -9.16 8.22
C GLU A 67 -3.88 -8.61 7.11
N LEU A 68 -3.35 -7.73 6.27
CA LEU A 68 -4.09 -7.14 5.14
C LEU A 68 -4.00 -7.99 3.88
N ARG A 69 -3.46 -9.21 3.92
CA ARG A 69 -3.43 -10.06 2.74
C ARG A 69 -4.82 -10.62 2.46
N SER A 70 -5.33 -10.41 1.25
CA SER A 70 -6.64 -10.93 0.84
C SER A 70 -6.59 -11.45 -0.59
N PRO A 71 -6.58 -12.78 -0.81
CA PRO A 71 -6.56 -13.36 -2.14
C PRO A 71 -7.83 -13.03 -2.94
N VAL A 72 -8.96 -12.85 -2.25
CA VAL A 72 -10.22 -12.44 -2.89
C VAL A 72 -10.11 -11.01 -3.45
N ALA A 73 -9.48 -10.10 -2.70
CA ALA A 73 -9.25 -8.76 -3.19
C ALA A 73 -8.23 -8.74 -4.33
N ASP A 74 -7.21 -9.61 -4.30
CA ASP A 74 -6.26 -9.79 -5.40
C ASP A 74 -6.98 -10.22 -6.68
N SER A 75 -7.84 -11.24 -6.60
CA SER A 75 -8.63 -11.69 -7.75
C SER A 75 -9.60 -10.62 -8.25
N LEU A 76 -10.20 -9.84 -7.36
CA LEU A 76 -11.08 -8.73 -7.74
C LEU A 76 -10.32 -7.64 -8.49
N VAL A 77 -9.13 -7.26 -8.00
CA VAL A 77 -8.28 -6.27 -8.68
C VAL A 77 -7.90 -6.77 -10.07
N ALA A 78 -7.44 -8.02 -10.19
CA ALA A 78 -7.10 -8.61 -11.48
C ALA A 78 -8.30 -8.59 -12.46
N ALA A 79 -9.49 -8.98 -11.99
CA ALA A 79 -10.70 -8.93 -12.81
C ALA A 79 -11.07 -7.49 -13.25
N PHE A 80 -10.79 -6.47 -12.43
CA PHE A 80 -10.99 -5.06 -12.82
C PHE A 80 -9.94 -4.57 -13.82
N GLU A 81 -8.71 -5.08 -13.74
CA GLU A 81 -7.69 -4.79 -14.76
C GLU A 81 -8.10 -5.34 -16.13
N ASP A 82 -8.72 -6.52 -16.18
CA ASP A 82 -9.21 -7.15 -17.43
C ASP A 82 -10.34 -6.36 -18.11
N LEU A 83 -11.09 -5.54 -17.35
CA LEU A 83 -12.13 -4.66 -17.92
C LEU A 83 -11.55 -3.45 -18.64
N THR A 84 -10.25 -3.17 -18.47
CA THR A 84 -9.60 -2.03 -19.10
C THR A 84 -9.24 -2.37 -20.55
N ASN A 85 -9.63 -1.50 -21.47
CA ASN A 85 -9.29 -1.61 -22.88
C ASN A 85 -7.76 -1.72 -23.11
N PRO A 86 -7.27 -2.80 -23.73
CA PRO A 86 -5.84 -3.05 -23.87
C PRO A 86 -5.14 -1.99 -24.74
N GLU A 87 -5.82 -1.42 -25.72
CA GLU A 87 -5.27 -0.38 -26.60
C GLU A 87 -4.94 0.92 -25.86
N LEU A 88 -5.72 1.25 -24.83
CA LEU A 88 -5.46 2.42 -23.98
C LEU A 88 -4.23 2.15 -23.10
N ARG A 89 -4.13 0.95 -22.51
CA ARG A 89 -3.00 0.57 -21.67
C ARG A 89 -1.67 0.56 -22.45
N ILE A 90 -1.67 0.05 -23.69
CA ILE A 90 -0.48 0.07 -24.56
C ILE A 90 -0.06 1.51 -24.89
N LYS A 91 -1.05 2.38 -25.16
CA LYS A 91 -0.80 3.79 -25.44
C LYS A 91 -0.16 4.49 -24.24
N ASP A 92 -0.68 4.26 -23.03
CA ASP A 92 -0.17 4.85 -21.79
C ASP A 92 1.31 4.44 -21.55
N VAL A 93 1.61 3.15 -21.69
CA VAL A 93 2.99 2.64 -21.59
C VAL A 93 3.91 3.28 -22.64
N CYS A 94 3.45 3.40 -23.89
CA CYS A 94 4.21 4.06 -24.94
C CYS A 94 4.46 5.55 -24.66
N THR A 95 3.52 6.24 -24.02
CA THR A 95 3.70 7.65 -23.63
C THR A 95 4.66 7.81 -22.46
N GLU A 96 4.58 6.94 -21.44
CA GLU A 96 5.51 6.94 -20.31
C GLU A 96 6.95 6.65 -20.77
N ALA A 97 7.13 5.65 -21.65
CA ALA A 97 8.46 5.28 -22.17
C ALA A 97 9.10 6.34 -23.08
N ARG A 98 8.30 7.23 -23.70
CA ARG A 98 8.81 8.35 -24.51
C ARG A 98 9.14 9.59 -23.67
N ALA A 99 8.64 9.65 -22.44
CA ALA A 99 8.87 10.76 -21.52
C ALA A 99 10.13 10.57 -20.65
N CYS A 100 10.71 9.36 -20.65
CA CYS A 100 12.06 9.06 -20.15
C CYS A 100 13.11 9.23 -21.25
#